data_AF-A0A2E9GHX1-F1
#
_entry.id   AF-A0A2E9GHX1-F1
#
_cell.length_a   1.000
_cell.length_b   1.000
_cell.length_c   1.000
_cell.angle_alpha   90.00
_cell.angle_beta   90.00
_cell.angle_gamma   90.00
#
_symmetry.space_group_name_H-M   'P 1'
#
loop_
_entity.id
_entity.type
_entity.pdbx_description
1 polymer ?
#
loop_
_entity_poly.entity_id
_entity_poly.type
_entity_poly.pdbx_seq_one_letter_code
_entity_poly.pdbx_strand_id
1 'polypeptide(L)'
;MLGLAAYLKQIPISLSDDNIDNQNYFTVTMVRSLTHVSERKIQRIIKFGIDRKDFILVKTKPYGYQATKQLLSLYEVFEKTWIDSQKEEIKMWKKSNK
;
A
#
# COMPACT_ATOMS: atom_id res chain seq x y z
N MET A 1 4.66 3.12 -5.16
CA MET A 1 3.31 3.70 -5.06
C MET A 1 2.46 3.03 -6.11
N LEU A 2 1.15 2.81 -5.95
CA LEU A 2 0.27 2.33 -7.04
C LEU A 2 0.51 0.94 -7.67
N GLY A 3 1.71 0.35 -7.70
CA GLY A 3 1.87 -0.95 -8.36
C GLY A 3 1.30 -2.15 -7.58
N LEU A 4 1.08 -1.98 -6.27
CA LEU A 4 0.23 -2.87 -5.45
C LEU A 4 -1.26 -2.51 -5.58
N ALA A 5 -1.60 -1.23 -5.80
CA ALA A 5 -2.97 -0.80 -6.11
C ALA A 5 -3.44 -1.25 -7.51
N ALA A 6 -2.52 -1.66 -8.39
CA ALA A 6 -2.79 -2.16 -9.73
C ALA A 6 -2.86 -3.70 -9.83
N TYR A 7 -2.37 -4.42 -8.83
CA TYR A 7 -2.67 -5.86 -8.69
C TYR A 7 -4.08 -6.04 -8.08
N LEU A 8 -4.45 -5.18 -7.13
CA LEU A 8 -5.79 -5.03 -6.60
C LEU A 8 -6.69 -4.31 -7.61
N LYS A 9 -7.37 -5.05 -8.51
CA LYS A 9 -8.60 -4.52 -9.16
C LYS A 9 -9.31 -3.60 -8.17
N GLN A 10 -9.50 -2.33 -8.56
CA GLN A 10 -10.18 -1.28 -7.80
C GLN A 10 -11.59 -1.71 -7.40
N ILE A 11 -11.65 -2.55 -6.39
CA ILE A 11 -12.86 -3.14 -5.84
C ILE A 11 -12.82 -2.72 -4.37
N PRO A 12 -13.80 -1.92 -3.91
CA PRO A 12 -14.00 -1.64 -2.50
C PRO A 12 -13.81 -2.91 -1.67
N ILE A 13 -13.21 -2.82 -0.48
CA ILE A 13 -13.06 -3.97 0.44
C ILE A 13 -14.41 -4.67 0.70
N SER A 14 -15.52 -3.96 0.56
CA SER A 14 -16.89 -4.51 0.62
C SER A 14 -17.29 -5.42 -0.55
N LEU A 15 -16.45 -5.57 -1.59
CA LEU A 15 -16.72 -6.30 -2.83
C LEU A 15 -15.63 -7.34 -3.17
N SER A 16 -14.64 -7.55 -2.29
CA SER A 16 -13.66 -8.61 -2.48
C SER A 16 -14.23 -9.96 -2.04
N ASP A 17 -14.51 -10.86 -2.99
CA ASP A 17 -14.93 -12.23 -2.70
C ASP A 17 -13.85 -13.00 -1.91
N ASP A 18 -14.28 -13.79 -0.93
CA ASP A 18 -13.46 -14.61 -0.03
C ASP A 18 -12.59 -15.68 -0.74
N ASN A 19 -12.66 -15.81 -2.07
CA ASN A 19 -12.00 -16.85 -2.87
C ASN A 19 -10.74 -16.40 -3.64
N ILE A 20 -10.20 -15.20 -3.39
CA ILE A 20 -8.98 -14.74 -4.07
C ILE A 20 -7.72 -15.13 -3.27
N ASP A 21 -7.39 -16.41 -3.31
CA ASP A 21 -6.32 -17.02 -2.52
C ASP A 21 -4.88 -16.71 -2.97
N ASN A 22 -4.65 -15.74 -3.88
CA ASN A 22 -3.31 -15.55 -4.49
C ASN A 22 -2.90 -14.12 -4.87
N GLN A 23 -3.57 -13.07 -4.39
CA GLN A 23 -3.45 -11.74 -5.04
C GLN A 23 -2.80 -10.60 -4.24
N ASN A 24 -2.49 -10.76 -2.95
CA ASN A 24 -2.01 -9.63 -2.14
C ASN A 24 -0.57 -9.77 -1.65
N TYR A 25 0.34 -10.23 -2.51
CA TYR A 25 1.77 -10.28 -2.20
C TYR A 25 2.61 -9.45 -3.18
N PHE A 26 3.74 -8.94 -2.70
CA PHE A 26 4.74 -8.23 -3.49
C PHE A 26 6.12 -8.88 -3.32
N THR A 27 6.96 -8.74 -4.33
CA THR A 27 8.37 -9.17 -4.27
C THR A 27 9.29 -7.97 -4.31
N VAL A 28 10.54 -8.15 -3.88
CA VAL A 28 11.59 -7.12 -4.01
C VAL A 28 11.71 -6.66 -5.47
N THR A 29 11.68 -7.60 -6.41
CA THR A 29 11.76 -7.32 -7.85
C THR A 29 10.61 -6.46 -8.34
N MET A 30 9.37 -6.72 -7.89
CA MET A 30 8.21 -5.89 -8.22
C MET A 30 8.38 -4.46 -7.67
N VAL A 31 8.81 -4.31 -6.42
CA VAL A 31 9.01 -2.96 -5.84
C VAL A 31 10.12 -2.21 -6.59
N ARG A 32 11.17 -2.92 -7.02
CA ARG A 32 12.27 -2.35 -7.80
C ARG A 32 11.85 -1.95 -9.21
N SER A 33 10.97 -2.70 -9.87
CA SER A 33 10.47 -2.31 -11.20
C SER A 33 9.53 -1.09 -11.14
N LEU A 34 8.89 -0.88 -10.00
CA LEU A 34 7.92 0.20 -9.78
C LEU A 34 8.51 1.48 -9.16
N THR A 35 9.78 1.44 -8.74
CA THR A 35 10.41 2.56 -8.02
C THR A 35 11.88 2.70 -8.38
N HIS A 36 12.42 3.92 -8.29
CA HIS A 36 13.87 4.15 -8.43
C HIS A 36 14.67 3.80 -7.16
N VAL A 37 14.09 3.03 -6.24
CA VAL A 37 14.72 2.68 -4.97
C VAL A 37 15.68 1.50 -5.20
N SER A 38 16.89 1.60 -4.66
CA SER A 38 17.87 0.51 -4.76
C SER A 38 17.37 -0.75 -4.06
N GLU A 39 17.71 -1.92 -4.61
CA GLU A 39 17.31 -3.20 -4.05
C GLU A 39 17.71 -3.36 -2.58
N ARG A 40 18.92 -2.95 -2.23
CA ARG A 40 19.42 -2.95 -0.85
C ARG A 40 18.54 -2.12 0.09
N LYS A 41 18.03 -0.99 -0.38
CA LYS A 41 17.15 -0.13 0.41
C LYS A 41 15.75 -0.75 0.54
N ILE A 42 15.22 -1.35 -0.53
CA ILE A 42 13.95 -2.11 -0.50
C ILE A 42 14.03 -3.26 0.51
N GLN A 43 15.07 -4.09 0.43
CA GLN A 43 15.29 -5.21 1.35
C GLN A 43 15.39 -4.75 2.80
N ARG A 44 16.07 -3.63 3.07
CA ARG A 44 16.12 -3.04 4.42
C ARG A 44 14.74 -2.61 4.90
N ILE A 45 13.96 -1.92 4.07
CA ILE A 45 12.59 -1.49 4.42
C ILE A 45 11.71 -2.71 4.74
N ILE A 46 11.78 -3.75 3.92
CA ILE A 46 11.04 -4.99 4.14
C ILE A 46 11.47 -5.67 5.44
N LYS A 47 12.78 -5.77 5.70
CA LYS A 47 13.30 -6.32 6.96
C LYS A 47 12.75 -5.57 8.18
N PHE A 48 12.84 -4.23 8.17
CA PHE A 48 12.26 -3.40 9.23
C PHE A 48 10.75 -3.60 9.36
N GLY A 49 10.02 -3.71 8.26
CA GLY A 49 8.58 -3.97 8.29
C GLY A 49 8.23 -5.35 8.86
N ILE A 50 9.06 -6.38 8.63
CA ILE A 50 8.90 -7.69 9.27
C ILE A 50 9.14 -7.58 10.78
N ASP A 51 10.22 -6.91 11.19
CA ASP A 51 10.54 -6.71 12.61
C ASP A 51 9.40 -5.97 13.35
N ARG A 52 8.75 -5.02 12.67
CA ARG A 52 7.57 -4.29 13.18
C ARG A 52 6.25 -5.04 13.04
N LYS A 53 6.23 -6.22 12.41
CA LYS A 53 5.02 -7.00 12.08
C LYS A 53 4.06 -6.26 11.12
N ASP A 54 4.58 -5.37 10.30
CA ASP A 54 3.85 -4.72 9.20
C ASP A 54 3.77 -5.64 7.97
N PHE A 55 4.76 -6.52 7.79
CA PHE A 55 4.85 -7.46 6.67
C PHE A 55 4.96 -8.91 7.14
N ILE A 56 4.33 -9.81 6.40
CA ILE A 56 4.42 -11.25 6.58
C ILE A 56 5.13 -11.85 5.37
N LEU A 57 6.11 -12.72 5.62
CA LEU A 57 6.75 -13.52 4.58
C LEU A 57 5.77 -14.59 4.09
N VAL A 58 5.46 -14.56 2.80
CA VAL A 58 4.65 -15.57 2.13
C VAL A 58 5.59 -16.67 1.61
N LYS A 59 5.42 -17.88 2.15
CA LYS A 59 6.30 -19.04 1.88
C LYS A 59 5.88 -19.87 0.66
N THR A 60 4.93 -19.40 -0.14
CA THR A 60 4.64 -20.00 -1.46
C THR A 60 5.65 -19.46 -2.48
N LYS A 61 6.14 -20.30 -3.40
CA LYS A 61 7.03 -19.85 -4.48
C LYS A 61 6.21 -19.13 -5.55
N PRO A 62 6.64 -17.95 -6.05
CA PRO A 62 7.84 -17.20 -5.66
C PRO A 62 7.69 -16.53 -4.29
N TYR A 63 8.76 -16.57 -3.47
CA TYR A 63 8.75 -15.94 -2.15
C TYR A 63 8.39 -14.46 -2.25
N GLY A 64 7.40 -14.05 -1.47
CA GLY A 64 6.85 -12.70 -1.47
C GLY A 64 6.53 -12.20 -0.06
N TYR A 65 6.01 -11.00 0.00
CA TYR A 65 5.65 -10.32 1.24
C TYR A 65 4.23 -9.79 1.14
N GLN A 66 3.49 -9.89 2.23
CA GLN A 66 2.12 -9.38 2.33
C GLN A 66 2.03 -8.35 3.46
N ALA A 67 1.29 -7.26 3.24
CA ALA A 67 0.97 -6.29 4.27
C ALA A 67 -0.01 -6.89 5.29
N THR A 68 0.19 -6.62 6.58
CA THR A 68 -0.76 -7.02 7.61
C THR A 68 -2.02 -6.16 7.56
N LYS A 69 -3.14 -6.70 8.05
CA LYS A 69 -4.40 -5.96 8.19
C LYS A 69 -4.23 -4.66 8.97
N GLN A 70 -3.34 -4.66 9.97
CA GLN A 70 -3.00 -3.47 10.75
C GLN A 70 -2.33 -2.38 9.90
N LEU A 71 -1.37 -2.74 9.04
CA LEU A 71 -0.75 -1.76 8.15
C LEU A 71 -1.76 -1.20 7.14
N LEU A 72 -2.64 -2.07 6.61
CA LEU A 72 -3.66 -1.66 5.64
C LEU A 72 -4.68 -0.70 6.26
N SER A 73 -5.15 -0.95 7.49
CA SER A 73 -6.09 -0.05 8.16
C SER A 73 -5.47 1.33 8.46
N LEU A 74 -4.18 1.38 8.82
CA LEU A 74 -3.47 2.65 8.98
C LEU A 74 -3.38 3.43 7.66
N TYR A 75 -3.18 2.72 6.55
CA TYR A 75 -3.13 3.35 5.24
C TYR A 75 -4.48 3.93 4.82
N GLU A 76 -5.59 3.22 5.06
CA GLU A 76 -6.94 3.73 4.78
C GLU A 76 -7.25 5.01 5.56
N VAL A 77 -6.89 5.04 6.86
CA VAL A 77 -7.07 6.23 7.69
C VAL A 77 -6.23 7.39 7.16
N PHE A 78 -4.98 7.14 6.81
CA PHE A 78 -4.09 8.13 6.23
C PHE A 78 -4.62 8.68 4.88
N GLU A 79 -5.08 7.80 3.99
CA GLU A 79 -5.61 8.21 2.69
C GLU A 79 -6.85 9.09 2.85
N LYS A 80 -7.75 8.73 3.75
CA LYS A 80 -8.93 9.55 4.07
C LYS A 80 -8.54 10.92 4.61
N THR A 81 -7.65 10.99 5.60
CA THR A 81 -7.24 12.26 6.20
C THR A 81 -6.51 13.15 5.21
N TRP A 82 -5.69 12.56 4.33
CA TRP A 82 -5.03 13.29 3.26
C TRP A 82 -6.05 13.88 2.27
N ILE A 83 -7.01 13.09 1.79
CA ILE A 83 -8.07 13.57 0.89
C ILE A 83 -8.88 14.71 1.53
N ASP A 84 -9.25 14.56 2.80
CA ASP A 84 -10.03 15.57 3.51
C ASP A 84 -9.24 16.88 3.68
N SER A 85 -7.95 16.80 3.99
CA SER A 85 -7.04 17.95 4.03
C SER A 85 -6.98 18.69 2.69
N GLN A 86 -6.87 17.95 1.57
CA GLN A 86 -6.85 18.56 0.24
C GLN A 86 -8.17 19.26 -0.10
N LYS A 87 -9.32 18.70 0.32
CA LYS A 87 -10.63 19.34 0.13
C LYS A 87 -10.74 20.64 0.92
N GLU A 88 -10.23 20.67 2.14
CA GLU A 88 -10.23 21.88 2.97
C GLU A 88 -9.35 22.98 2.38
N GLU A 89 -8.15 22.62 1.91
CA GLU A 89 -7.23 23.55 1.26
C GLU A 89 -7.88 24.22 0.03
N ILE A 90 -8.53 23.43 -0.84
CA ILE A 90 -9.26 23.94 -2.01
C ILE A 90 -10.41 24.86 -1.60
N LYS A 91 -11.15 24.51 -0.54
CA LYS A 91 -12.25 25.36 -0.02
C LYS A 91 -11.72 26.71 0.47
N MET A 92 -10.61 26.72 1.20
CA MET A 92 -9.97 27.93 1.71
C MET A 92 -9.46 28.81 0.57
N TRP A 93 -8.80 28.21 -0.43
CA TRP A 93 -8.33 28.92 -1.61
C TRP A 93 -9.46 29.61 -2.38
N LYS A 94 -10.59 28.91 -2.58
CA LYS A 94 -11.78 29.48 -3.22
C LYS A 94 -12.44 30.62 -2.43
N LYS A 95 -12.32 30.62 -1.10
CA LYS A 95 -12.81 31.72 -0.25
C LYS A 95 -11.88 32.94 -0.29
N SER A 96 -10.57 32.73 -0.41
CA SER A 96 -9.57 33.81 -0.44
C SER A 96 -9.50 34.54 -1.79
N ASN A 97 -9.91 33.89 -2.87
CA ASN A 97 -9.92 34.46 -4.23
C ASN A 97 -11.32 34.94 -4.68
N LYS A 98 -12.25 35.09 -3.74
CA LYS A 98 -13.56 35.71 -3.92
C LYS A 98 -13.59 37.04 -3.19
#